data_AF-A0A537UFY3-F1
#
_entry.id   AF-A0A537UFY3-F1
#
_cell.length_a   1.000
_cell.length_b   1.000
_cell.length_c   1.000
_cell.angle_alpha   90.00
_cell.angle_beta   90.00
_cell.angle_gamma   90.00
#
_symmetry.space_group_name_H-M   'P 1'
#
loop_
_entity.id
_entity.type
_entity.pdbx_description
1 polymer ?
#
loop_
_entity_poly.entity_id
_entity_poly.type
_entity_poly.pdbx_seq_one_letter_code
_entity_poly.pdbx_strand_id
1 'polypeptide(L)' 'MQEREVGAQCLRDWIDRAAQRHPDKLCMVSAENGRAITHGELRALTGRIASYLRGRGLVPNDRVALLADNSIEH' A
#
# COMPACT_ATOMS: atom_id res chain seq x y z
N MET A 1 13.43 -9.78 -22.75
CA MET A 1 13.14 -8.85 -21.63
C MET A 1 11.82 -8.17 -21.99
N GLN A 2 10.70 -8.60 -21.41
CA GLN A 2 9.39 -8.14 -21.84
C GLN A 2 9.11 -6.79 -21.20
N GLU A 3 9.26 -5.71 -21.98
CA GLU A 3 8.83 -4.37 -21.62
C GLU A 3 7.34 -4.43 -21.31
N ARG A 4 6.99 -4.35 -20.02
CA ARG A 4 5.60 -4.18 -19.63
C ARG A 4 5.27 -2.72 -19.87
N GLU A 5 4.39 -2.43 -20.82
CA GLU A 5 3.70 -1.14 -20.88
C GLU A 5 3.17 -0.84 -19.48
N VAL A 6 3.69 0.22 -18.85
CA VAL A 6 3.06 0.83 -17.68
C VAL A 6 1.85 1.62 -18.21
N GLY A 7 0.83 0.90 -18.68
CA GLY A 7 -0.47 1.48 -19.03
C GLY A 7 -1.15 2.07 -17.79
N ALA A 8 -2.27 2.77 -17.98
CA ALA A 8 -3.06 3.61 -17.04
C ALA A 8 -3.56 2.96 -15.73
N GLN A 9 -2.78 2.09 -15.10
CA GLN A 9 -3.05 1.46 -13.83
C GLN A 9 -2.44 2.27 -12.71
N CYS A 10 -3.26 2.59 -11.72
CA CYS A 10 -2.82 3.24 -10.50
C CYS A 10 -2.07 2.20 -9.64
N LEU A 11 -1.13 2.64 -8.78
CA LEU A 11 -0.48 1.76 -7.78
C LEU A 11 -1.51 0.96 -6.95
N ARG A 12 -2.66 1.57 -6.65
CA ARG A 12 -3.79 0.90 -6.00
C ARG A 12 -4.20 -0.40 -6.70
N ASP A 13 -4.27 -0.41 -8.03
CA ASP A 13 -4.75 -1.57 -8.79
C ASP A 13 -3.78 -2.76 -8.63
N TRP A 14 -2.48 -2.48 -8.47
CA TRP A 14 -1.47 -3.49 -8.17
C TRP A 14 -1.62 -4.07 -6.76
N ILE A 15 -1.89 -3.22 -5.77
CA ILE A 15 -2.15 -3.64 -4.38
C ILE A 15 -3.41 -4.51 -4.32
N ASP A 16 -4.48 -4.08 -4.99
CA ASP A 16 -5.76 -4.78 -5.05
C ASP A 16 -5.60 -6.17 -5.68
N ARG A 17 -4.91 -6.24 -6.82
CA ARG A 17 -4.65 -7.49 -7.54
C ARG A 17 -3.77 -8.44 -6.74
N ALA A 18 -2.77 -7.93 -6.01
CA ALA A 18 -1.92 -8.76 -5.17
C ALA A 18 -2.70 -9.35 -3.99
N ALA A 19 -3.51 -8.53 -3.30
CA ALA A 19 -4.35 -8.95 -2.20
C ALA A 19 -5.43 -9.96 -2.62
N GLN A 20 -5.99 -9.82 -3.83
CA GLN A 20 -6.96 -10.78 -4.37
C GLN A 20 -6.34 -12.14 -4.70
N ARG A 21 -5.11 -12.16 -5.20
CA ARG A 21 -4.47 -13.41 -5.66
C ARG A 21 -3.76 -14.17 -4.57
N HIS A 22 -3.13 -13.45 -3.66
CA HIS A 22 -2.29 -14.02 -2.61
C HIS A 22 -2.49 -13.29 -1.29
N PRO A 23 -3.72 -13.32 -0.72
CA PRO A 23 -4.06 -12.53 0.47
C PRO A 23 -3.13 -12.83 1.64
N ASP A 24 -2.77 -14.10 1.87
CA ASP A 24 -1.98 -14.55 3.01
C ASP A 24 -0.46 -14.58 2.76
N LYS A 25 -0.02 -14.22 1.54
CA LYS A 25 1.41 -14.19 1.23
C LYS A 25 2.04 -12.95 1.85
N LEU A 26 3.18 -13.14 2.54
CA LEU A 26 3.96 -12.05 3.11
C LEU A 26 4.34 -11.05 2.01
N CYS A 27 4.03 -9.78 2.28
CA CYS A 27 4.32 -8.66 1.41
C CYS A 27 5.54 -7.87 1.90
N MET A 28 5.64 -7.64 3.22
CA MET A 28 6.74 -6.91 3.83
C MET A 28 7.13 -7.57 5.16
N VAL A 29 8.43 -7.53 5.45
CA VAL A 29 9.01 -7.98 6.72
C VAL A 29 9.96 -6.88 7.20
N SER A 30 9.76 -6.44 8.44
CA SER A 30 10.61 -5.47 9.12
C SER A 30 11.91 -6.14 9.54
N ALA A 31 13.04 -5.56 9.12
CA ALA A 31 14.36 -6.03 9.52
C ALA A 31 14.66 -5.76 11.00
N GLU A 32 14.04 -4.73 11.59
CA GLU A 32 14.32 -4.30 12.96
C GLU A 32 13.68 -5.23 14.01
N ASN A 33 12.44 -5.65 13.77
CA ASN A 33 11.64 -6.37 14.76
C ASN A 33 10.99 -7.67 14.23
N GLY A 34 11.29 -8.06 12.99
CA GLY A 34 10.78 -9.28 12.36
C GLY A 34 9.28 -9.26 12.07
N ARG A 35 8.59 -8.15 12.35
CA ARG A 35 7.16 -8.00 12.07
C ARG A 35 6.92 -8.16 10.58
N ALA A 36 5.88 -8.90 10.22
CA ALA A 36 5.50 -9.10 8.83
C ALA A 36 4.05 -8.71 8.61
N ILE A 37 3.74 -8.26 7.39
CA ILE A 37 2.37 -8.09 6.93
C ILE A 37 2.18 -8.76 5.58
N THR A 38 0.99 -9.31 5.40
CA THR A 38 0.52 -9.97 4.18
C THR A 38 0.00 -8.96 3.16
N HIS A 39 -0.23 -9.40 1.91
CA HIS A 39 -0.86 -8.54 0.91
C HIS A 39 -2.29 -8.14 1.31
N GLY A 40 -3.04 -9.02 1.97
CA GLY A 40 -4.38 -8.72 2.49
C GLY A 40 -4.34 -7.61 3.54
N GLU A 41 -3.41 -7.70 4.49
CA GLU A 41 -3.22 -6.69 5.54
C GLU A 41 -2.74 -5.35 4.97
N LEU A 42 -1.82 -5.36 4.01
CA LEU A 42 -1.38 -4.15 3.30
C LEU A 42 -2.57 -3.45 2.63
N ARG A 43 -3.46 -4.21 1.96
CA ARG A 43 -4.65 -3.62 1.36
C ARG A 43 -5.58 -3.04 2.43
N ALA A 44 -5.85 -3.78 3.51
CA ALA A 44 -6.67 -3.24 4.59
C ALA A 44 -6.10 -1.93 5.17
N LEU A 45 -4.78 -1.89 5.41
CA LEU A 45 -4.07 -0.71 5.89
C LEU A 45 -4.19 0.48 4.93
N THR A 46 -3.84 0.29 3.65
CA THR A 46 -3.92 1.36 2.64
C THR A 46 -5.35 1.89 2.48
N GLY A 47 -6.37 1.01 2.60
CA GLY A 47 -7.77 1.41 2.63
C GLY A 47 -8.15 2.29 3.82
N ARG A 48 -7.63 2.00 5.02
CA ARG A 48 -7.82 2.85 6.21
C ARG A 48 -7.18 4.22 6.03
N ILE A 49 -5.93 4.28 5.57
CA ILE A 49 -5.23 5.56 5.33
C ILE A 49 -5.97 6.38 4.26
N ALA A 50 -6.37 5.76 3.15
CA ALA A 50 -7.12 6.45 2.10
C ALA A 50 -8.45 7.01 2.61
N SER A 51 -9.18 6.24 3.42
CA SER A 51 -10.45 6.69 4.02
C SER A 51 -10.23 7.86 4.98
N TYR A 52 -9.18 7.82 5.79
CA TYR A 52 -8.81 8.90 6.70
C TYR A 52 -8.42 10.19 5.96
N LEU A 53 -7.57 10.10 4.93
CA LEU A 53 -7.17 11.26 4.14
C LEU A 53 -8.36 11.87 3.39
N ARG A 54 -9.24 11.03 2.83
CA ARG A 54 -10.49 11.51 2.22
C ARG A 54 -11.39 12.20 3.24
N GLY A 55 -11.51 11.65 4.45
CA GLY A 55 -12.25 12.26 5.56
C GLY A 55 -11.67 13.61 6.02
N ARG A 56 -10.38 13.86 5.75
CA ARG A 56 -9.69 15.14 5.97
C ARG A 56 -9.87 16.14 4.81
N GLY A 57 -10.59 15.77 3.75
CA GLY A 57 -10.87 16.63 2.61
C GLY A 57 -9.81 16.61 1.50
N LEU A 58 -8.85 15.68 1.54
CA LEU A 58 -7.84 15.57 0.48
C LEU A 58 -8.46 15.10 -0.83
N VAL A 59 -8.03 15.72 -1.93
CA VAL A 59 -8.46 15.44 -3.31
C VAL A 59 -7.26 15.12 -4.21
N PRO A 60 -7.48 14.57 -5.42
CA PRO A 60 -6.41 14.38 -6.38
C PRO A 60 -5.63 15.68 -6.64
N ASN A 61 -4.31 15.55 -6.74
CA ASN A 61 -3.33 16.64 -6.87
C ASN A 61 -2.99 17.41 -5.58
N ASP A 62 -3.64 17.12 -4.45
CA ASP A 62 -3.17 17.60 -3.16
C ASP A 62 -1.83 16.96 -2.78
N ARG A 63 -0.99 17.71 -2.07
CA ARG A 63 0.35 17.30 -1.67
C ARG A 63 0.35 16.85 -0.21
N VAL A 64 0.90 15.67 0.04
CA VAL A 64 1.11 15.11 1.39
C VAL A 64 2.60 14.98 1.65
N ALA A 65 3.08 15.55 2.75
CA ALA A 65 4.44 15.31 3.23
C ALA A 65 4.42 14.14 4.24
N LEU A 66 5.36 13.21 4.11
CA LEU A 66 5.57 12.10 5.04
C LEU A 66 6.99 12.22 5.59
N LEU A 67 7.10 12.46 6.90
CA LEU A 67 8.35 12.43 7.65
C LEU A 67 8.28 11.27 8.63
N ALA A 68 8.86 10.14 8.26
CA ALA A 68 8.85 8.91 9.04
C ALA A 68 10.06 8.04 8.65
N ASP A 69 10.45 7.15 9.56
CA ASP A 69 11.38 6.06 9.25
C ASP A 69 10.66 4.93 8.50
N ASN A 70 11.43 3.97 7.99
CA ASN A 70 10.85 2.77 7.39
C ASN A 70 10.23 1.89 8.49
N SER A 71 8.91 1.88 8.57
CA SER A 71 8.18 1.13 9.59
C SER A 71 7.01 0.35 9.00
N ILE A 72 6.67 -0.77 9.65
CA ILE A 72 5.39 -1.46 9.47
C ILE A 72 4.54 -1.08 10.69
N GLU A 73 4.13 0.19 10.75
CA GLU A 73 3.33 0.71 11.86
C GLU A 73 1.91 0.13 11.86
N HIS A 74 1.56 -0.57 12.95
CA HIS A 74 0.28 -0.53 13.68
C HIS A 74 0.47 -0.95 15.12
#